data_AF-A0A8C8VZN4-F1
#
_entry.id   AF-A0A8C8VZN4-F1
#
_cell.length_a   1.000
_cell.length_b   1.000
_cell.length_c   1.000
_cell.angle_alpha   90.00
_cell.angle_beta   90.00
_cell.angle_gamma   90.00
#
_symmetry.space_group_name_H-M   'P 1'
#
loop_
_entity.id
_entity.type
_entity.pdbx_description
1 polymer ?
#
loop_
_entity_poly.entity_id
_entity_poly.type
_entity_poly.pdbx_seq_one_letter_code
_entity_poly.pdbx_strand_id
1 'polypeptide(L)' 'MKTATVLVLVTLIAMEMDKACALSSHGELQKPGACPKAPLHDVGTCNERCSGDDSCPDKMKCCRKGCGHVCTRPVFK' A
#
# COMPACT_ATOMS: atom_id res chain seq x y z
N MET A 1 39.78 -8.74 19.46
CA MET A 1 38.68 -9.71 19.25
C MET A 1 37.31 -9.14 19.62
N LYS A 2 37.11 -8.53 20.79
CA LYS A 2 35.81 -7.98 21.19
C LYS A 2 35.30 -6.81 20.34
N THR A 3 36.20 -5.92 19.91
CA THR A 3 35.87 -4.75 19.05
C THR A 3 35.38 -5.16 17.65
N ALA A 4 36.01 -6.18 17.05
CA ALA A 4 35.56 -6.74 15.79
C ALA A 4 34.15 -7.36 15.92
N THR A 5 33.87 -8.05 17.04
CA THR A 5 32.54 -8.58 17.33
C THR A 5 31.49 -7.47 17.47
N VAL A 6 31.82 -6.36 18.15
CA VAL A 6 30.91 -5.20 18.28
C VAL A 6 30.64 -4.57 16.91
N LEU A 7 31.65 -4.38 16.06
CA LEU A 7 31.47 -3.81 14.72
C LEU A 7 30.60 -4.71 13.84
N VAL A 8 30.82 -6.03 13.88
CA VAL A 8 29.98 -7.01 13.16
C VAL A 8 28.52 -6.92 13.62
N LEU A 9 28.27 -6.82 14.94
CA LEU A 9 26.92 -6.67 15.48
C LEU A 9 26.25 -5.35 15.05
N VAL A 10 26.96 -4.23 15.07
CA VAL A 10 26.42 -2.93 14.63
C VAL A 10 26.08 -2.93 13.14
N THR A 11 26.90 -3.56 12.29
CA THR A 11 26.61 -3.66 10.85
C THR A 11 25.40 -4.53 10.53
N LEU A 12 25.15 -5.59 11.30
CA LEU A 12 23.97 -6.45 11.12
C LEU A 12 22.67 -5.71 11.47
N ILE A 13 22.68 -4.90 12.53
CA ILE A 13 21.50 -4.14 12.97
C ILE A 13 21.14 -3.01 11.98
N ALA A 14 22.13 -2.39 11.33
CA ALA A 14 21.91 -1.27 10.41
C ALA A 14 21.32 -1.68 9.04
N MET A 15 21.39 -2.95 8.65
CA MET A 15 20.83 -3.45 7.39
C MET A 15 19.30 -3.72 7.46
N GLU A 16 18.68 -3.56 8.62
CA GLU A 16 17.26 -3.88 8.90
C GLU A 16 16.28 -2.69 8.71
N MET A 17 16.66 -1.64 7.99
CA MET A 17 15.80 -0.47 7.75
C MET A 17 15.51 -0.20 6.26
N ASP A 18 15.93 -1.08 5.34
CA ASP A 18 15.78 -0.86 3.88
C ASP A 18 14.75 -1.78 3.19
N LYS A 19 14.05 -2.63 3.94
CA LYS A 19 13.03 -3.54 3.38
C LYS A 19 11.60 -3.17 3.78
N ALA A 20 11.31 -1.89 3.95
CA ALA A 20 9.97 -1.43 4.32
C ALA A 20 9.15 -0.80 3.16
N CYS A 21 9.69 -0.64 1.95
CA CYS A 21 8.96 0.05 0.87
C CYS A 21 8.94 -0.69 -0.48
N ALA A 22 9.05 -2.03 -0.52
CA ALA A 22 8.75 -2.81 -1.73
C ALA A 22 7.36 -3.48 -1.69
N LEU A 23 6.64 -3.39 -0.57
CA LEU A 23 5.29 -3.94 -0.38
C LEU A 23 4.22 -2.85 -0.25
N SER A 24 4.33 -1.75 -1.00
CA SER A 24 3.17 -0.89 -1.29
C SER A 24 2.42 -1.34 -2.54
N SER A 25 2.62 -2.58 -2.98
CA SER A 25 1.55 -3.29 -3.67
C SER A 25 0.65 -3.84 -2.56
N HIS A 26 -0.49 -3.19 -2.32
CA HIS A 26 -1.61 -3.76 -1.57
C HIS A 26 -1.99 -5.12 -2.19
N GLY A 27 -1.24 -6.16 -1.87
CA GLY A 27 -1.31 -7.50 -2.45
C GLY A 27 -1.97 -8.52 -1.54
N GLU A 28 -2.43 -8.10 -0.35
CA GLU A 28 -3.20 -8.95 0.53
C GLU A 28 -4.68 -8.61 0.32
N LEU A 29 -5.43 -9.58 -0.23
CA LEU A 29 -6.86 -9.51 -0.58
C LEU A 29 -7.27 -8.66 -1.81
N GLN A 30 -6.49 -8.65 -2.90
CA GLN A 30 -7.00 -8.06 -4.15
C GLN A 30 -8.22 -8.83 -4.70
N LYS A 31 -9.38 -8.17 -4.72
CA LYS A 31 -10.57 -8.66 -5.42
C LYS A 31 -10.36 -8.62 -6.93
N PRO A 32 -11.00 -9.53 -7.70
CA PRO A 32 -10.86 -9.58 -9.15
C PRO A 32 -11.19 -8.25 -9.85
N GLY A 33 -10.50 -7.99 -10.96
CA GLY A 33 -10.63 -6.76 -11.75
C GLY A 33 -9.67 -5.65 -11.32
N ALA A 34 -9.71 -4.53 -12.05
CA ALA A 34 -8.82 -3.39 -11.83
C ALA A 34 -9.58 -2.14 -11.38
N CYS A 35 -8.89 -1.20 -10.76
CA CYS A 35 -9.44 0.13 -10.52
C CYS A 35 -9.65 0.86 -11.86
N PRO A 36 -10.80 1.51 -12.08
CA PRO A 36 -10.98 2.36 -13.25
C PRO A 36 -9.99 3.52 -13.22
N LYS A 37 -9.56 3.99 -14.40
CA LYS A 37 -8.74 5.20 -14.49
C LYS A 37 -9.50 6.36 -13.83
N ALA A 38 -8.93 6.92 -12.77
CA ALA A 38 -9.49 8.09 -12.11
C ALA A 38 -9.04 9.36 -12.85
N PRO A 39 -9.91 10.36 -13.04
CA PRO A 39 -9.44 11.71 -13.34
C PRO A 39 -8.60 12.22 -12.16
N LEU A 40 -7.50 12.90 -12.43
CA LEU A 40 -6.51 13.36 -11.45
C LEU A 40 -6.97 14.54 -10.57
N HIS A 41 -8.27 14.83 -10.52
CA HIS A 41 -8.77 16.04 -9.89
C HIS A 41 -9.62 15.71 -8.67
N ASP A 42 -9.02 15.88 -7.49
CA ASP A 42 -9.72 16.14 -6.24
C ASP A 42 -8.88 17.15 -5.46
N VAL A 43 -9.24 18.43 -5.54
CA VAL A 43 -8.70 19.48 -4.67
C VAL A 43 -9.67 19.58 -3.49
N GLY A 44 -9.27 19.07 -2.32
CA GLY A 44 -10.12 19.03 -1.13
C GLY A 44 -9.52 18.15 -0.02
N THR A 45 -10.30 17.92 1.05
CA THR A 45 -9.89 17.07 2.17
C THR A 45 -9.70 15.62 1.73
N CYS A 46 -8.57 15.02 2.10
CA CYS A 46 -8.29 13.61 1.83
C CYS A 46 -9.29 12.73 2.59
N ASN A 47 -10.11 12.00 1.83
CA ASN A 47 -11.12 11.10 2.38
C ASN A 47 -10.64 9.66 2.25
N GLU A 48 -10.23 9.07 3.37
CA GLU A 48 -9.85 7.66 3.47
C GLU A 48 -11.06 6.81 3.90
N ARG A 49 -11.75 6.22 2.93
CA ARG A 49 -12.97 5.44 3.16
C ARG A 49 -12.74 3.93 3.19
N CYS A 50 -11.55 3.47 2.82
CA CYS A 50 -11.16 2.07 2.83
C CYS A 50 -9.64 1.95 2.95
N SER A 51 -9.14 0.89 3.56
CA SER A 51 -7.72 0.56 3.64
C SER A 51 -7.33 -0.61 2.73
N GLY A 52 -8.31 -1.29 2.15
CA GLY A 52 -8.09 -2.45 1.28
C GLY A 52 -9.39 -2.89 0.61
N ASP A 53 -9.28 -3.76 -0.39
CA ASP A 53 -10.44 -4.30 -1.11
C ASP A 53 -11.41 -5.04 -0.17
N ASP A 54 -10.91 -5.63 0.91
CA ASP A 54 -11.65 -6.29 1.99
C ASP A 54 -12.52 -5.33 2.82
N SER A 55 -12.09 -4.07 2.96
CA SER A 55 -12.84 -3.01 3.62
C SER A 55 -14.09 -2.61 2.82
N CYS A 56 -14.15 -3.00 1.55
CA CYS A 56 -15.26 -2.69 0.67
C CYS A 56 -16.28 -3.84 0.61
N PRO A 57 -17.57 -3.55 0.46
CA PRO A 57 -18.58 -4.59 0.28
C PRO A 57 -18.43 -5.32 -1.06
N ASP A 58 -19.00 -6.52 -1.15
CA ASP A 58 -19.13 -7.30 -2.37
C ASP A 58 -17.81 -7.44 -3.18
N LYS A 59 -17.87 -7.13 -4.48
CA LYS A 59 -16.76 -7.17 -5.42
C LYS A 59 -16.09 -5.80 -5.61
N MET A 60 -16.41 -4.81 -4.77
CA MET A 60 -15.82 -3.48 -4.89
C MET A 60 -14.36 -3.48 -4.47
N LYS A 61 -13.56 -2.67 -5.16
CA LYS A 61 -12.12 -2.49 -4.89
C LYS A 61 -11.87 -1.17 -4.20
N CYS A 62 -10.89 -1.12 -3.31
CA CYS A 62 -10.44 0.10 -2.67
C CYS A 62 -9.45 0.81 -3.59
N CYS A 63 -9.92 1.90 -4.22
CA CYS A 63 -9.18 2.58 -5.27
C CYS A 63 -8.78 3.98 -4.82
N ARG A 64 -7.55 4.37 -5.16
CA ARG A 64 -7.06 5.73 -4.96
C ARG A 64 -7.86 6.73 -5.81
N LYS A 65 -8.37 7.78 -5.17
CA LYS A 65 -9.04 8.95 -5.75
C LYS A 65 -8.39 10.21 -5.16
N GLY A 66 -7.56 10.87 -5.97
CA GLY A 66 -6.72 11.98 -5.51
C GLY A 66 -5.76 11.55 -4.41
N CYS A 67 -5.90 12.14 -3.21
CA CYS A 67 -5.10 11.81 -2.04
C CYS A 67 -5.72 10.75 -1.11
N GLY A 68 -6.96 10.30 -1.32
CA GLY A 68 -7.61 9.29 -0.48
C GLY A 68 -8.00 8.02 -1.21
N HIS A 69 -8.57 7.04 -0.50
CA HIS A 69 -9.09 5.79 -1.06
C HIS A 69 -10.61 5.66 -0.91
N VAL A 70 -11.24 5.11 -1.95
CA VAL A 70 -12.70 4.94 -2.01
C VAL A 70 -13.06 3.62 -2.68
N CYS A 71 -14.05 2.92 -2.12
CA CYS A 71 -14.63 1.73 -2.71
C CYS A 71 -15.25 2.06 -4.08
N THR A 72 -14.75 1.39 -5.12
CA THR A 72 -15.12 1.63 -6.52
C THR A 72 -15.43 0.29 -7.19
N ARG A 73 -16.38 0.29 -8.14
CA ARG A 73 -16.66 -0.92 -8.94
C ARG A 73 -15.45 -1.26 -9.83
N PRO A 74 -15.03 -2.54 -9.91
CA PRO A 74 -13.90 -2.95 -10.74
C PRO A 74 -14.24 -2.89 -12.23
N VAL A 75 -13.20 -2.74 -13.05
CA VAL A 75 -13.24 -3.00 -14.50
C VAL A 75 -12.61 -4.34 -14.82
N PHE A 76 -13.23 -5.11 -15.71
CA PHE A 76 -12.76 -6.40 -16.20
C PHE A 76 -12.34 -6.26 -17.67
N LYS A 77 -11.22 -6.86 -18.06
CA LYS A 77 -10.75 -6.93 -19.46
C LYS A 77 -10.81 -8.37 -19.93
#